data_AF-A0A7L4PJX8-F1
#
_entry.id   AF-A0A7L4PJX8-F1
#
_cell.length_a   1.000
_cell.length_b   1.000
_cell.length_c   1.000
_cell.angle_alpha   90.00
_cell.angle_beta   90.00
_cell.angle_gamma   90.00
#
_symmetry.space_group_name_H-M   'P 1'
#
loop_
_entity.id
_entity.type
_entity.pdbx_description
1 polymer ?
#
loop_
_entity_poly.entity_id
_entity_poly.type
_entity_poly.pdbx_seq_one_letter_code
_entity_poly.pdbx_strand_id
1 'polypeptide(L)'
;MASGVGSYVEENGSATLNLTFRNLVPNGTYSVWCHLVTMPPNYGTEDLPFGAPDGSQNVFRADRAGNATYRLQSEPLPPSSNVTYEDYVAMYVTRKAPAVANVTWTLISVSYHSDNQTHGPTPGELGKNVHTQLVHLTYPRPARTYEEWKGATAAATAAPTNASANVSTVASTAPSTAPFTPAATSQAPPAAAEDQPSEKQPGLGGMGALAVLAAAARLMSRAGRRA
;
A
#
# COMPACT_ATOMS: atom_id res chain seq x y z
N MET A 1 -21.48 5.97 15.70
CA MET A 1 -20.24 5.53 15.02
C MET A 1 -20.34 5.91 13.56
N ALA A 2 -19.29 6.53 13.00
CA ALA A 2 -19.19 6.83 11.58
C ALA A 2 -19.21 5.54 10.74
N SER A 3 -19.85 5.57 9.58
CA SER A 3 -19.84 4.44 8.64
C SER A 3 -19.89 4.94 7.21
N GLY A 4 -19.22 4.22 6.31
CA GLY A 4 -19.26 4.49 4.88
C GLY A 4 -19.37 3.20 4.07
N VAL A 5 -19.92 3.30 2.88
CA VAL A 5 -19.97 2.26 1.86
C VAL A 5 -19.64 2.88 0.51
N GLY A 6 -19.16 2.08 -0.43
CA GLY A 6 -18.87 2.60 -1.75
C GLY A 6 -18.41 1.54 -2.74
N SER A 7 -18.13 2.00 -3.95
CA SER A 7 -17.66 1.19 -5.06
C SER A 7 -16.49 1.87 -5.75
N TYR A 8 -15.53 1.06 -6.19
CA TYR A 8 -14.46 1.45 -7.10
C TYR A 8 -14.59 0.60 -8.37
N VAL A 9 -14.75 1.24 -9.52
CA VAL A 9 -15.01 0.56 -10.80
C VAL A 9 -14.02 1.09 -11.83
N GLU A 10 -13.27 0.20 -12.47
CA GLU A 10 -12.40 0.51 -13.61
C GLU A 10 -13.07 0.09 -14.91
N GLU A 11 -13.28 1.02 -15.83
CA GLU A 11 -13.88 0.79 -17.15
C GLU A 11 -13.18 1.64 -18.21
N ASN A 12 -12.80 1.03 -19.34
CA ASN A 12 -12.23 1.71 -20.51
C ASN A 12 -11.03 2.63 -20.19
N GLY A 13 -10.16 2.23 -19.25
CA GLY A 13 -8.99 3.02 -18.84
C GLY A 13 -9.31 4.19 -17.93
N SER A 14 -10.54 4.32 -17.43
CA SER A 14 -10.94 5.27 -16.39
C SER A 14 -11.41 4.53 -15.15
N ALA A 15 -11.32 5.15 -13.98
CA ALA A 15 -11.87 4.63 -12.75
C ALA A 15 -12.89 5.59 -12.15
N THR A 16 -13.95 5.04 -11.55
CA THR A 16 -14.93 5.79 -10.78
C THR A 16 -14.95 5.29 -9.34
N LEU A 17 -14.72 6.21 -8.41
CA LEU A 17 -14.93 5.99 -6.97
C LEU A 17 -16.23 6.68 -6.55
N ASN A 18 -17.12 5.93 -5.91
CA ASN A 18 -18.37 6.44 -5.36
C ASN A 18 -18.50 5.99 -3.90
N LEU A 19 -18.46 6.92 -2.97
CA LEU A 19 -18.55 6.68 -1.53
C LEU A 19 -19.75 7.43 -0.94
N THR A 20 -20.46 6.79 -0.03
CA THR A 20 -21.55 7.38 0.77
C THR A 20 -21.29 7.13 2.24
N PHE A 21 -21.42 8.19 3.04
CA PHE A 21 -21.12 8.18 4.47
C PHE A 21 -22.28 8.71 5.30
N ARG A 22 -22.34 8.26 6.55
CA ARG A 22 -23.27 8.72 7.58
C ARG A 22 -22.60 8.76 8.95
N ASN A 23 -23.15 9.58 9.85
CA ASN A 23 -22.63 9.79 11.20
C ASN A 23 -21.16 10.25 11.23
N LEU A 24 -20.75 11.02 10.21
CA LEU A 24 -19.49 11.78 10.21
C LEU A 24 -19.57 12.94 11.22
N VAL A 25 -18.43 13.56 11.50
CA VAL A 25 -18.39 14.82 12.27
C VAL A 25 -19.12 15.88 11.44
N PRO A 26 -20.20 16.50 11.96
CA PRO A 26 -20.95 17.52 11.23
C PRO A 26 -20.06 18.65 10.73
N ASN A 27 -20.21 19.05 9.47
CA ASN A 27 -19.38 20.06 8.79
C ASN A 27 -17.87 19.75 8.71
N GLY A 28 -17.44 18.55 9.12
CA GLY A 28 -16.04 18.15 9.13
C GLY A 28 -15.47 18.02 7.72
N THR A 29 -14.18 18.35 7.58
CA THR A 29 -13.39 18.14 6.36
C THR A 29 -12.82 16.72 6.34
N TYR A 30 -12.93 16.07 5.18
CA TYR A 30 -12.42 14.74 4.92
C TYR A 30 -11.63 14.74 3.63
N SER A 31 -10.66 13.83 3.53
CA SER A 31 -10.02 13.54 2.24
C SER A 31 -9.81 12.05 1.98
N VAL A 32 -9.71 11.70 0.71
CA VAL A 32 -9.57 10.34 0.19
C VAL A 32 -8.15 10.15 -0.34
N TRP A 33 -7.51 9.05 0.04
CA TRP A 33 -6.11 8.76 -0.29
C TRP A 33 -5.95 7.40 -0.94
N CYS A 34 -4.96 7.30 -1.81
CA CYS A 34 -4.39 6.05 -2.29
C CYS A 34 -3.04 5.85 -1.58
N HIS A 35 -2.87 4.70 -0.92
CA HIS A 35 -1.62 4.31 -0.29
C HIS A 35 -0.99 3.16 -1.05
N LEU A 36 0.26 3.28 -1.46
CA LEU A 36 1.06 2.19 -2.00
C LEU A 36 1.99 1.72 -0.90
N VAL A 37 1.74 0.52 -0.36
CA VAL A 37 2.57 -0.08 0.70
C VAL A 37 3.38 -1.21 0.09
N THR A 38 4.68 -0.97 -0.06
CA THR A 38 5.64 -1.95 -0.52
C THR A 38 6.22 -2.72 0.66
N MET A 39 6.06 -4.03 0.63
CA MET A 39 6.56 -4.98 1.62
C MET A 39 7.95 -5.50 1.22
N PRO A 40 8.71 -6.11 2.16
CA PRO A 40 10.10 -6.52 1.97
C PRO A 40 10.38 -7.28 0.66
N PRO A 41 11.64 -7.24 0.16
CA PRO A 41 12.85 -6.86 0.89
C PRO A 41 13.01 -5.34 1.13
N ASN A 42 12.38 -4.50 0.31
CA ASN A 42 12.48 -3.04 0.46
C ASN A 42 11.15 -2.47 0.92
N TYR A 43 11.02 -2.18 2.22
CA TYR A 43 9.82 -1.53 2.72
C TYR A 43 9.73 -0.09 2.20
N GLY A 44 8.55 0.30 1.72
CA GLY A 44 8.28 1.65 1.25
C GLY A 44 6.80 1.98 1.35
N THR A 45 6.49 3.25 1.53
CA THR A 45 5.12 3.77 1.54
C THR A 45 5.06 5.02 0.68
N GLU A 46 4.04 5.09 -0.16
CA GLU A 46 3.72 6.28 -0.96
C GLU A 46 2.26 6.64 -0.73
N ASP A 47 2.02 7.89 -0.35
CA ASP A 47 0.68 8.42 -0.11
C ASP A 47 0.34 9.39 -1.24
N LEU A 48 -0.72 9.08 -1.99
CA LEU A 48 -1.16 9.84 -3.15
C LEU A 48 -2.59 10.36 -2.91
N PRO A 49 -2.88 11.64 -3.21
CA PRO A 49 -4.25 12.12 -3.19
C PRO A 49 -5.07 11.35 -4.24
N PHE A 50 -6.30 10.95 -3.89
CA PHE A 50 -7.18 10.32 -4.87
C PHE A 50 -7.72 11.39 -5.84
N GLY A 51 -7.25 11.39 -7.09
CA GLY A 51 -7.58 12.40 -8.10
C GLY A 51 -6.39 13.23 -8.53
N ALA A 52 -6.56 14.55 -8.59
CA ALA A 52 -5.50 15.49 -8.95
C ALA A 52 -4.29 15.40 -7.98
N PRO A 53 -3.05 15.42 -8.49
CA PRO A 53 -1.83 15.32 -7.68
C PRO A 53 -1.64 16.44 -6.66
N ASP A 54 -2.30 17.58 -6.83
CA ASP A 54 -2.26 18.72 -5.91
C ASP A 54 -3.22 18.59 -4.72
N GLY A 55 -4.03 17.53 -4.68
CA GLY A 55 -5.04 17.29 -3.65
C GLY A 55 -6.32 18.11 -3.81
N SER A 56 -6.48 18.91 -4.88
CA SER A 56 -7.67 19.75 -5.07
C SER A 56 -8.98 18.95 -5.24
N GLN A 57 -8.87 17.69 -5.67
CA GLN A 57 -10.02 16.82 -5.95
C GLN A 57 -10.29 15.78 -4.85
N ASN A 58 -9.38 15.59 -3.90
CA ASN A 58 -9.47 14.47 -2.97
C ASN A 58 -10.27 14.80 -1.69
N VAL A 59 -10.97 15.93 -1.64
CA VAL A 59 -11.58 16.49 -0.43
C VAL A 59 -13.10 16.47 -0.53
N PHE A 60 -13.77 16.20 0.60
CA PHE A 60 -15.20 16.46 0.76
C PHE A 60 -15.52 16.95 2.17
N ARG A 61 -16.70 17.54 2.34
CA ARG A 61 -17.23 17.94 3.64
C ARG A 61 -18.49 17.17 3.96
N ALA A 62 -18.62 16.76 5.22
CA ALA A 62 -19.89 16.28 5.72
C ALA A 62 -20.88 17.44 5.87
N ASP A 63 -22.16 17.17 5.67
CA ASP A 63 -23.22 18.13 5.95
C ASP A 63 -23.44 18.32 7.46
N ARG A 64 -24.39 19.19 7.82
CA ARG A 64 -24.77 19.46 9.22
C ARG A 64 -25.34 18.25 9.97
N ALA A 65 -25.78 17.21 9.24
CA ALA A 65 -26.31 15.98 9.80
C ALA A 65 -25.24 14.85 9.81
N GLY A 66 -24.01 15.13 9.38
CA GLY A 66 -22.93 14.16 9.32
C GLY A 66 -23.05 13.18 8.15
N ASN A 67 -23.73 13.55 7.06
CA ASN A 67 -23.77 12.77 5.83
C ASN A 67 -22.83 13.35 4.79
N ALA A 68 -22.30 12.49 3.91
CA ALA A 68 -21.52 12.94 2.77
C ALA A 68 -21.61 11.93 1.62
N THR A 69 -21.49 12.45 0.40
CA THR A 69 -21.23 11.64 -0.80
C THR A 69 -19.97 12.16 -1.47
N TYR A 70 -19.09 11.25 -1.86
CA TYR A 70 -17.90 11.57 -2.63
C TYR A 70 -17.89 10.76 -3.92
N ARG A 71 -17.87 11.45 -5.06
CA ARG A 71 -17.80 10.82 -6.37
C ARG A 71 -16.68 11.46 -7.17
N LEU A 72 -15.73 10.66 -7.60
CA LEU A 72 -14.66 11.11 -8.46
C LEU A 72 -14.44 10.13 -9.60
N GLN A 73 -14.25 10.66 -10.80
CA GLN A 73 -13.70 9.95 -11.94
C GLN A 73 -12.21 10.30 -12.07
N SER A 74 -11.36 9.29 -12.17
CA SER A 74 -9.90 9.42 -12.20
C SER A 74 -9.28 8.44 -13.19
N GLU A 75 -7.95 8.47 -13.29
CA GLU A 75 -7.20 7.34 -13.81
C GLU A 75 -7.31 6.14 -12.84
N PRO A 76 -7.17 4.90 -13.33
CA PRO A 76 -7.07 3.72 -12.49
C PRO A 76 -5.94 3.85 -11.46
N LEU A 77 -6.17 3.30 -10.28
CA LEU A 77 -5.16 3.26 -9.26
C LEU A 77 -3.99 2.38 -9.72
N PRO A 78 -2.76 2.67 -9.27
CA PRO A 78 -1.64 1.76 -9.49
C PRO A 78 -2.02 0.36 -9.00
N PRO A 79 -1.82 -0.70 -9.81
CA PRO A 79 -2.21 -2.03 -9.42
C PRO A 79 -1.32 -2.57 -8.29
N SER A 80 -1.92 -3.31 -7.35
CA SER A 80 -1.14 -4.13 -6.40
C SER A 80 -0.30 -5.17 -7.16
N SER A 81 0.85 -5.55 -6.61
CA SER A 81 1.71 -6.60 -7.17
C SER A 81 0.94 -7.91 -7.34
N ASN A 82 1.12 -8.55 -8.50
CA ASN A 82 0.52 -9.84 -8.78
C ASN A 82 1.25 -10.96 -8.01
N VAL A 83 0.86 -11.15 -6.75
CA VAL A 83 1.35 -12.21 -5.87
C VAL A 83 0.20 -13.14 -5.52
N THR A 84 0.44 -14.46 -5.50
CA THR A 84 -0.59 -15.40 -5.04
C THR A 84 -0.73 -15.31 -3.51
N TYR A 85 -1.90 -15.65 -2.97
CA TYR A 85 -2.06 -15.72 -1.52
C TYR A 85 -1.07 -16.71 -0.88
N GLU A 86 -0.86 -17.86 -1.52
CA GLU A 86 0.06 -18.88 -1.04
C GLU A 86 1.49 -18.34 -0.96
N ASP A 87 1.96 -17.65 -2.01
CA ASP A 87 3.28 -17.00 -2.00
C ASP A 87 3.35 -15.91 -0.92
N TYR A 88 2.30 -15.09 -0.79
CA TYR A 88 2.24 -14.07 0.26
C TYR A 88 2.33 -14.68 1.66
N VAL A 89 1.58 -15.75 1.93
CA VAL A 89 1.62 -16.47 3.21
C VAL A 89 2.96 -17.17 3.42
N ALA A 90 3.52 -17.79 2.39
CA ALA A 90 4.83 -18.42 2.45
C ALA A 90 5.91 -17.39 2.80
N MET A 91 5.90 -16.22 2.16
CA MET A 91 6.90 -15.16 2.38
C MET A 91 6.71 -14.42 3.70
N TYR A 92 5.50 -13.92 3.98
CA TYR A 92 5.32 -12.89 5.03
C TYR A 92 4.63 -13.39 6.29
N VAL A 93 3.79 -14.43 6.20
CA VAL A 93 3.05 -14.96 7.36
C VAL A 93 3.82 -16.10 8.01
N THR A 94 4.19 -17.11 7.23
CA THR A 94 4.85 -18.33 7.70
C THR A 94 6.37 -18.28 7.59
N ARG A 95 6.92 -17.34 6.79
CA ARG A 95 8.35 -17.19 6.52
C ARG A 95 9.02 -18.47 6.01
N LYS A 96 8.25 -19.31 5.30
CA LYS A 96 8.72 -20.55 4.66
C LYS A 96 9.47 -20.29 3.35
N ALA A 97 9.27 -19.11 2.75
CA ALA A 97 9.99 -18.67 1.55
C ALA A 97 10.70 -17.33 1.83
N PRO A 98 11.89 -17.09 1.26
CA PRO A 98 12.54 -15.79 1.34
C PRO A 98 11.73 -14.74 0.57
N ALA A 99 11.65 -13.51 1.10
CA ALA A 99 11.08 -12.37 0.39
C ALA A 99 12.09 -11.89 -0.67
N VAL A 100 12.00 -12.47 -1.87
CA VAL A 100 12.94 -12.23 -2.98
C VAL A 100 12.51 -11.09 -3.90
N ALA A 101 11.28 -10.57 -3.74
CA ALA A 101 10.73 -9.50 -4.55
C ALA A 101 9.88 -8.56 -3.69
N ASN A 102 9.83 -7.29 -4.09
CA ASN A 102 8.95 -6.31 -3.47
C ASN A 102 7.48 -6.66 -3.80
N VAL A 103 6.61 -6.59 -2.79
CA VAL A 103 5.16 -6.76 -2.96
C VAL A 103 4.48 -5.47 -2.55
N THR A 104 3.90 -4.76 -3.52
CA THR A 104 3.18 -3.51 -3.32
C THR A 104 1.68 -3.75 -3.22
N TRP A 105 1.07 -3.19 -2.19
CA TRP A 105 -0.36 -3.19 -1.96
C TRP A 105 -0.91 -1.79 -2.17
N THR A 106 -2.00 -1.69 -2.93
CA THR A 106 -2.74 -0.44 -3.11
C THR A 106 -3.92 -0.41 -2.14
N LEU A 107 -4.03 0.64 -1.33
CA LEU A 107 -5.12 0.84 -0.38
C LEU A 107 -5.83 2.16 -0.66
N ILE A 108 -7.14 2.19 -0.45
CA ILE A 108 -7.93 3.42 -0.42
C ILE A 108 -8.19 3.74 1.05
N SER A 109 -7.98 4.99 1.47
CA SER A 109 -8.37 5.43 2.81
C SER A 109 -9.20 6.71 2.79
N VAL A 110 -9.92 6.92 3.89
CA VAL A 110 -10.64 8.17 4.17
C VAL A 110 -10.15 8.71 5.49
N SER A 111 -9.69 9.96 5.47
CA SER A 111 -9.07 10.65 6.60
C SER A 111 -9.88 11.88 6.99
N TYR A 112 -10.14 12.02 8.29
CA TYR A 112 -10.77 13.18 8.90
C TYR A 112 -9.71 14.21 9.31
N HIS A 113 -9.97 15.49 9.04
CA HIS A 113 -9.10 16.62 9.42
C HIS A 113 -9.70 17.38 10.60
N SER A 114 -9.09 17.23 11.79
CA SER A 114 -9.57 17.82 13.04
C SER A 114 -9.38 19.34 13.12
N ASP A 115 -8.47 19.90 12.32
CA ASP A 115 -8.30 21.35 12.13
C ASP A 115 -9.22 21.94 11.06
N ASN A 116 -10.04 21.08 10.42
CA ASN A 116 -11.00 21.43 9.38
C ASN A 116 -10.35 22.00 8.10
N GLN A 117 -9.04 21.79 7.88
CA GLN A 117 -8.28 22.26 6.74
C GLN A 117 -7.87 21.11 5.80
N THR A 118 -7.39 21.47 4.62
CA THR A 118 -6.81 20.53 3.64
C THR A 118 -5.32 20.83 3.53
N HIS A 119 -4.48 19.80 3.37
CA HIS A 119 -3.03 19.95 3.31
C HIS A 119 -2.45 19.74 1.90
N GLY A 120 -3.27 20.04 0.89
CA GLY A 120 -2.94 19.91 -0.53
C GLY A 120 -2.49 18.49 -0.90
N PRO A 121 -1.29 18.30 -1.45
CA PRO A 121 -0.81 17.00 -1.93
C PRO A 121 -0.46 16.03 -0.79
N THR A 122 -0.43 16.49 0.46
CA THR A 122 -0.07 15.65 1.62
C THR A 122 -1.28 15.38 2.51
N PRO A 123 -1.34 14.24 3.20
CA PRO A 123 -2.40 13.97 4.17
C PRO A 123 -2.49 14.99 5.30
N GLY A 124 -1.35 15.57 5.71
CA GLY A 124 -1.18 16.34 6.94
C GLY A 124 -0.50 15.50 8.05
N GLU A 125 -0.33 16.09 9.23
CA GLU A 125 0.29 15.42 10.38
C GLU A 125 -0.66 14.36 10.98
N LEU A 126 -0.36 13.07 10.73
CA LEU A 126 -1.11 11.94 11.29
C LEU A 126 -1.12 11.96 12.82
N GLY A 127 -2.30 11.75 13.39
CA GLY A 127 -2.50 11.70 14.84
C GLY A 127 -2.62 13.07 15.52
N LYS A 128 -2.22 14.16 14.83
CA LYS A 128 -2.38 15.53 15.31
C LYS A 128 -3.59 16.20 14.64
N ASN A 129 -3.52 16.37 13.32
CA ASN A 129 -4.58 17.00 12.54
C ASN A 129 -5.39 15.98 11.74
N VAL A 130 -4.81 14.80 11.46
CA VAL A 130 -5.38 13.83 10.53
C VAL A 130 -5.63 12.50 11.20
N HIS A 131 -6.82 11.96 11.01
CA HIS A 131 -7.25 10.68 11.59
C HIS A 131 -7.89 9.79 10.52
N THR A 132 -7.21 8.71 10.12
CA THR A 132 -7.75 7.73 9.17
C THR A 132 -8.91 6.97 9.81
N GLN A 133 -10.09 7.03 9.19
CA GLN A 133 -11.32 6.40 9.71
C GLN A 133 -11.67 5.11 8.98
N LEU A 134 -11.37 5.04 7.68
CA LEU A 134 -11.70 3.91 6.83
C LEU A 134 -10.47 3.56 5.98
N VAL A 135 -10.23 2.26 5.82
CA VAL A 135 -9.21 1.74 4.91
C VAL A 135 -9.79 0.54 4.18
N HIS A 136 -9.57 0.49 2.87
CA HIS A 136 -9.91 -0.62 2.01
C HIS A 136 -8.67 -1.07 1.25
N LEU A 137 -8.35 -2.35 1.33
CA LEU A 137 -7.27 -2.97 0.56
C LEU A 137 -7.80 -3.33 -0.83
N THR A 138 -7.16 -2.84 -1.88
CA THR A 138 -7.47 -3.28 -3.24
C THR A 138 -6.72 -4.57 -3.54
N TYR A 139 -7.44 -5.60 -3.98
CA TYR A 139 -6.85 -6.90 -4.27
C TYR A 139 -6.03 -6.86 -5.57
N PRO A 140 -4.93 -7.62 -5.64
CA PRO A 140 -4.12 -7.70 -6.86
C PRO A 140 -4.92 -8.31 -8.01
N ARG A 141 -4.58 -7.88 -9.23
CA ARG A 141 -5.20 -8.37 -10.47
C ARG A 141 -4.50 -9.65 -10.98
N PRO A 142 -5.22 -10.58 -11.64
CA PRO A 142 -6.66 -10.56 -11.87
C PRO A 142 -7.41 -10.61 -10.55
N ALA A 143 -8.44 -9.77 -10.42
CA ALA A 143 -9.18 -9.62 -9.18
C ALA A 143 -9.78 -10.98 -8.82
N ARG A 144 -9.19 -11.65 -7.84
CA ARG A 144 -9.77 -12.85 -7.25
C ARG A 144 -10.79 -12.39 -6.21
N THR A 145 -11.98 -12.97 -6.24
CA THR A 145 -13.01 -12.80 -5.21
C THR A 145 -12.43 -13.13 -3.83
N TYR A 146 -13.02 -12.54 -2.78
CA TYR A 146 -12.66 -12.88 -1.41
C TYR A 146 -12.77 -14.39 -1.16
N GLU A 147 -13.76 -15.03 -1.77
CA GLU A 147 -14.02 -16.46 -1.74
C GLU A 147 -12.88 -17.26 -2.39
N GLU A 148 -12.35 -16.81 -3.53
CA GLU A 148 -11.16 -17.41 -4.16
C GLU A 148 -9.90 -17.24 -3.29
N TRP A 149 -9.72 -16.09 -2.65
CA TRP A 149 -8.65 -15.86 -1.67
C TRP A 149 -8.79 -16.79 -0.45
N LYS A 150 -10.00 -16.89 0.10
CA LYS A 150 -10.32 -17.74 1.25
C LYS A 150 -10.18 -19.23 0.92
N GLY A 151 -10.60 -19.65 -0.27
CA GLY A 151 -10.46 -21.03 -0.75
C GLY A 151 -9.01 -21.45 -0.92
N ALA A 152 -8.17 -20.59 -1.52
CA ALA A 152 -6.73 -20.84 -1.64
C ALA A 152 -6.05 -20.98 -0.26
N THR A 153 -6.53 -20.25 0.75
CA THR A 153 -6.04 -20.35 2.15
C THR A 153 -6.27 -21.75 2.74
N ALA A 154 -7.46 -22.29 2.56
CA ALA A 154 -7.82 -23.60 3.09
C ALA A 154 -7.01 -24.72 2.42
N ALA A 155 -6.80 -24.62 1.10
CA ALA A 155 -6.01 -25.59 0.33
C ALA A 155 -4.52 -25.61 0.75
N ALA A 156 -3.89 -24.45 0.90
CA ALA A 156 -2.48 -24.34 1.31
C ALA A 156 -2.24 -24.89 2.74
N THR A 157 -3.24 -24.83 3.61
CA THR A 157 -3.15 -25.36 4.99
C THR A 157 -3.40 -26.88 5.04
N ALA A 158 -4.10 -27.44 4.06
CA ALA A 158 -4.44 -28.86 3.96
C ALA A 158 -3.39 -29.70 3.23
N ALA A 159 -2.40 -29.09 2.56
CA ALA A 159 -1.35 -29.81 1.85
C ALA A 159 -0.49 -30.63 2.84
N PRO A 160 -0.48 -31.97 2.75
CA PRO A 160 0.32 -32.80 3.64
C PRO A 160 1.81 -32.59 3.40
N THR A 161 2.57 -32.46 4.49
CA THR A 161 4.05 -32.41 4.53
C THR A 161 4.68 -33.75 4.15
N ASN A 162 4.38 -34.27 2.95
CA ASN A 162 5.02 -35.46 2.41
C ASN A 162 6.06 -35.04 1.36
N ALA A 163 7.17 -34.48 1.82
CA ALA A 163 8.37 -34.32 1.01
C ALA A 163 9.59 -34.79 1.84
N SER A 164 9.65 -36.10 2.09
CA SER A 164 10.91 -36.76 2.44
C SER A 164 11.77 -36.88 1.18
N ALA A 165 12.90 -36.17 1.22
CA ALA A 165 14.19 -36.51 0.64
C ALA A 165 14.24 -37.27 -0.69
N ASN A 166 14.64 -36.56 -1.75
CA ASN A 166 15.59 -37.12 -2.71
C ASN A 166 16.59 -36.04 -3.11
N VAL A 167 17.65 -35.91 -2.32
CA VAL A 167 18.80 -35.05 -2.61
C VAL A 167 19.74 -35.85 -3.52
N SER A 168 19.68 -35.62 -4.82
CA SER A 168 20.76 -35.99 -5.74
C SER A 168 21.78 -34.86 -5.77
N THR A 169 22.95 -35.13 -5.19
CA THR A 169 24.16 -34.31 -5.34
C THR A 169 24.60 -34.28 -6.79
N VAL A 170 24.60 -33.10 -7.41
CA VAL A 170 25.30 -32.82 -8.68
C VAL A 170 26.49 -31.92 -8.36
N ALA A 171 27.68 -32.38 -8.75
CA ALA A 171 28.96 -31.70 -8.54
C ALA A 171 29.04 -30.41 -9.38
N SER A 172 29.55 -29.35 -8.75
CA SER A 172 29.83 -28.04 -9.33
C SER A 172 31.25 -28.00 -9.89
N THR A 173 31.40 -27.65 -11.16
CA THR A 173 32.67 -27.25 -11.79
C THR A 173 32.66 -25.75 -12.05
N ALA A 174 33.57 -25.04 -11.39
CA ALA A 174 33.79 -23.61 -11.53
C ALA A 174 34.68 -23.27 -12.75
N PRO A 175 34.53 -22.08 -13.34
CA PRO A 175 35.63 -21.45 -14.07
C PRO A 175 36.05 -20.08 -13.48
N SER A 176 37.32 -20.05 -13.09
CA SER A 176 38.38 -19.07 -13.39
C SER A 176 38.05 -17.56 -13.39
N THR A 177 38.64 -16.88 -12.41
CA THR A 177 38.84 -15.43 -12.27
C THR A 177 39.81 -14.84 -13.29
N ALA A 178 39.52 -13.63 -13.80
CA ALA A 178 40.48 -12.74 -14.44
C ALA A 178 40.55 -11.40 -13.67
N PRO A 179 41.74 -10.78 -13.52
CA PRO A 179 41.92 -9.59 -12.68
C PRO A 179 41.60 -8.28 -13.43
N PHE A 180 41.03 -7.32 -12.70
CA PHE A 180 40.77 -5.94 -13.14
C PHE A 180 41.86 -5.00 -12.59
N THR A 181 42.42 -4.15 -13.44
CA THR A 181 43.47 -3.16 -13.08
C THR A 181 42.87 -1.75 -13.11
N PRO A 182 43.12 -0.87 -12.11
CA PRO A 182 42.59 0.49 -12.11
C PRO A 182 43.57 1.50 -12.72
N ALA A 183 43.05 2.57 -13.31
CA ALA A 183 43.81 3.76 -13.67
C ALA A 183 43.10 5.03 -13.15
N ALA A 184 43.83 5.79 -12.33
CA ALA A 184 43.60 7.22 -12.05
C ALA A 184 44.21 8.04 -13.21
N THR A 185 43.90 9.32 -13.50
CA THR A 185 43.61 10.49 -12.68
C THR A 185 43.13 11.64 -13.59
N SER A 186 42.41 12.63 -13.01
CA SER A 186 42.51 14.10 -13.25
C SER A 186 42.04 14.69 -14.59
N GLN A 187 41.06 15.63 -14.56
CA GLN A 187 41.31 17.09 -14.47
C GLN A 187 39.98 17.89 -14.46
N ALA A 188 39.94 19.02 -13.73
CA ALA A 188 38.79 19.91 -13.57
C ALA A 188 38.75 21.05 -14.61
N PRO A 189 37.57 21.69 -14.82
CA PRO A 189 37.50 23.15 -14.98
C PRO A 189 36.36 23.81 -14.14
N PRO A 190 36.28 25.16 -14.08
CA PRO A 190 35.80 25.87 -12.88
C PRO A 190 34.38 26.47 -12.94
N ALA A 191 33.88 26.73 -11.72
CA ALA A 191 32.99 27.81 -11.24
C ALA A 191 31.66 28.10 -11.95
N ALA A 192 30.54 27.86 -11.25
CA ALA A 192 29.64 28.90 -10.67
C ALA A 192 28.22 28.36 -10.45
N ALA A 193 27.72 28.48 -9.22
CA ALA A 193 26.34 28.81 -8.81
C ALA A 193 26.11 28.26 -7.40
N GLU A 194 25.84 29.16 -6.45
CA GLU A 194 25.34 28.82 -5.12
C GLU A 194 23.99 28.09 -5.26
N ASP A 195 23.91 26.87 -4.72
CA ASP A 195 22.67 26.12 -4.56
C ASP A 195 22.53 25.75 -3.07
N GLN A 196 21.41 26.13 -2.47
CA GLN A 196 21.12 25.86 -1.07
C GLN A 196 20.80 24.38 -0.88
N PRO A 197 21.33 23.69 0.15
CA PRO A 197 21.01 22.29 0.35
C PRO A 197 19.57 22.15 0.87
N SER A 198 18.71 21.53 0.07
CA SER A 198 17.45 20.98 0.56
C SER A 198 17.75 19.83 1.52
N GLU A 199 17.54 20.10 2.81
CA GLU A 199 17.69 19.11 3.87
C GLU A 199 16.52 18.12 3.77
N LYS A 200 16.82 16.93 3.22
CA LYS A 200 15.88 15.81 3.13
C LYS A 200 15.63 15.25 4.53
N GLN A 201 14.63 15.77 5.23
CA GLN A 201 14.20 15.23 6.51
C GLN A 201 13.70 13.79 6.35
N PRO A 202 14.14 12.83 7.21
CA PRO A 202 13.57 11.50 7.25
C PRO A 202 12.17 11.57 7.86
N GLY A 203 11.14 11.38 7.03
CA GLY A 203 9.75 11.39 7.45
C GLY A 203 9.43 10.27 8.43
N LEU A 204 8.98 10.64 9.63
CA LEU A 204 8.42 9.76 10.67
C LEU A 204 7.04 9.17 10.31
N GLY A 205 6.62 9.21 9.04
CA GLY A 205 5.29 8.80 8.56
C GLY A 205 5.01 7.29 8.52
N GLY A 206 6.01 6.43 8.77
CA GLY A 206 5.91 4.99 8.52
C GLY A 206 5.07 4.18 9.53
N MET A 207 4.71 4.72 10.70
CA MET A 207 4.03 3.91 11.74
C MET A 207 2.53 3.68 11.48
N GLY A 208 1.86 4.58 10.75
CA GLY A 208 0.41 4.48 10.50
C GLY A 208 0.03 3.30 9.60
N ALA A 209 0.72 3.14 8.47
CA ALA A 209 0.47 2.07 7.51
C ALA A 209 0.73 0.67 8.09
N LEU A 210 1.75 0.53 8.94
CA LEU A 210 2.09 -0.73 9.59
C LEU A 210 1.01 -1.18 10.58
N ALA A 211 0.42 -0.25 11.33
CA ALA A 211 -0.70 -0.54 12.23
C ALA A 211 -1.96 -0.97 11.47
N VAL A 212 -2.22 -0.33 10.33
CA VAL A 212 -3.35 -0.66 9.44
C VAL A 212 -3.19 -2.04 8.79
N LEU A 213 -1.99 -2.38 8.29
CA LEU A 213 -1.72 -3.73 7.77
C LEU A 213 -1.74 -4.80 8.87
N ALA A 214 -1.22 -4.50 10.06
CA ALA A 214 -1.31 -5.41 11.20
C ALA A 214 -2.76 -5.65 11.64
N ALA A 215 -3.62 -4.64 11.55
CA ALA A 215 -5.06 -4.78 11.78
C ALA A 215 -5.74 -5.61 10.68
N ALA A 216 -5.41 -5.39 9.41
CA ALA A 216 -5.92 -6.19 8.28
C ALA A 216 -5.49 -7.67 8.39
N ALA A 217 -4.22 -7.93 8.71
CA ALA A 217 -3.69 -9.27 8.95
C ALA A 217 -4.36 -9.95 10.17
N ARG A 218 -4.62 -9.21 11.25
CA ARG A 218 -5.37 -9.70 12.42
C ARG A 218 -6.84 -9.98 12.11
N LEU A 219 -7.49 -9.18 11.26
CA LEU A 219 -8.87 -9.41 10.80
C LEU A 219 -8.94 -10.72 9.98
N MET A 220 -7.98 -10.93 9.09
CA MET A 220 -7.88 -12.15 8.28
C MET A 220 -7.58 -13.39 9.13
N SER A 221 -6.76 -13.28 10.17
CA SER A 221 -6.45 -14.36 11.14
C SER A 221 -7.66 -14.80 11.99
N ARG A 222 -8.57 -13.89 12.33
CA ARG A 222 -9.76 -14.20 13.17
C ARG A 222 -10.89 -14.85 12.38
N ALA A 223 -11.03 -14.53 11.09
CA ALA A 223 -12.03 -15.15 10.23
C ALA A 223 -11.82 -16.67 10.02
N GLY A 224 -10.59 -17.16 10.21
CA GLY A 224 -10.25 -18.59 10.11
C GLY A 224 -10.45 -19.42 11.38
N ARG A 225 -10.86 -18.83 12.52
CA ARG A 225 -11.00 -19.54 13.83
C ARG A 225 -12.43 -19.79 14.29
N ARG A 226 -13.43 -19.49 13.46
CA ARG A 226 -14.87 -19.68 13.78
C ARG A 226 -15.58 -20.65 12.81
N ALA A 227 -14.84 -21.53 12.17
CA ALA A 227 -15.37 -22.66 11.41
C ALA A 227 -14.87 -23.96 12.05
#